data_AF-A0A838UMN5-F1
#
_entry.id   AF-A0A838UMN5-F1
#
_cell.length_a   1.000
_cell.length_b   1.000
_cell.length_c   1.000
_cell.angle_alpha   90.00
_cell.angle_beta   90.00
_cell.angle_gamma   90.00
#
_symmetry.space_group_name_H-M   'P 1'
#
loop_
_entity.id
_entity.type
_entity.pdbx_description
1 polymer ?
#
loop_
_entity_poly.entity_id
_entity_poly.type
_entity_poly.pdbx_seq_one_letter_code
_entity_poly.pdbx_strand_id
1 'polypeptide(L)'
;MQELPRDRQHHTIKNASAKQRQATRQLTAPCRIALSGTPIENSPDDVYALMAFLNPGLLGIPEHLRRQLVAPIQRHDAKAHQRLQRLLTLFVLRRRKSDPDIAPELPPKIEQIEYCSLTREQASLYAAILRDLEASFALPSDQRNTAMFRRLHWLKQCCNHPAHVLGDHSALPRRSGKLERREEIVADALAEGQRCLIFSQYAEMLHLLQPHLADRFGEEVFVLDGNTPEPRRDD
;
A
#
# COMPACT_ATOMS: atom_id res chain seq x y z
N MET A 1 -15.64 -6.38 -32.78
CA MET A 1 -15.61 -7.00 -31.44
C MET A 1 -14.20 -6.77 -30.90
N GLN A 2 -13.97 -5.62 -30.26
CA GLN A 2 -12.66 -5.25 -29.73
C GLN A 2 -12.53 -5.82 -28.32
N GLU A 3 -11.53 -6.65 -28.12
CA GLU A 3 -11.13 -7.17 -26.81
C GLU A 3 -10.79 -6.01 -25.87
N LEU A 4 -11.55 -5.88 -24.78
CA LEU A 4 -11.22 -4.98 -23.68
C LEU A 4 -10.05 -5.59 -22.89
N PRO A 5 -9.03 -4.79 -22.51
CA PRO A 5 -7.89 -5.32 -21.76
C PRO A 5 -8.32 -5.81 -20.38
N ARG A 6 -7.76 -6.96 -20.01
CA ARG A 6 -7.87 -7.63 -18.71
C ARG A 6 -7.60 -6.68 -17.53
N ASP A 7 -8.42 -6.81 -16.50
CA ASP A 7 -8.25 -6.42 -15.09
C ASP A 7 -7.21 -5.33 -14.77
N ARG A 8 -7.56 -4.07 -15.05
CA ARG A 8 -6.83 -2.93 -14.47
C ARG A 8 -7.44 -2.53 -13.14
N GLN A 9 -6.67 -2.69 -12.06
CA GLN A 9 -7.06 -2.35 -10.70
C GLN A 9 -7.54 -0.89 -10.58
N HIS A 10 -8.65 -0.68 -9.88
CA HIS A 10 -9.37 0.61 -9.74
C HIS A 10 -8.65 1.70 -8.93
N HIS A 11 -7.44 1.45 -8.43
CA HIS A 11 -6.63 2.46 -7.72
C HIS A 11 -6.38 3.72 -8.55
N THR A 12 -6.52 3.61 -9.88
CA THR A 12 -6.22 4.65 -10.86
C THR A 12 -7.32 5.71 -11.03
N ILE A 13 -8.58 5.42 -10.67
CA ILE A 13 -9.72 6.37 -10.81
C ILE A 13 -9.84 7.30 -9.58
N LYS A 14 -9.11 7.01 -8.50
CA LYS A 14 -9.17 7.70 -7.20
C LYS A 14 -8.72 9.17 -7.29
N ASN A 15 -7.70 9.46 -8.08
CA ASN A 15 -7.17 10.83 -8.20
C ASN A 15 -7.99 11.68 -9.17
N ALA A 16 -8.63 12.72 -8.64
CA ALA A 16 -9.49 13.64 -9.39
C ALA A 16 -8.78 14.36 -10.56
N SER A 17 -7.45 14.48 -10.51
CA SER A 17 -6.57 15.11 -11.52
C SER A 17 -5.94 14.15 -12.52
N ALA A 18 -6.18 12.84 -12.41
CA ALA A 18 -5.54 11.87 -13.30
C ALA A 18 -6.13 11.99 -14.72
N LYS A 19 -5.27 12.13 -15.74
CA LYS A 19 -5.64 12.14 -17.17
C LYS A 19 -6.55 10.96 -17.56
N GLN A 20 -6.37 9.82 -16.91
CA GLN A 20 -7.21 8.63 -17.08
C GLN A 20 -8.66 8.84 -16.64
N ARG A 21 -8.94 9.59 -15.57
CA ARG A 21 -10.33 9.88 -15.13
C ARG A 21 -11.06 10.74 -16.14
N GLN A 22 -10.37 11.70 -16.77
CA GLN A 22 -10.97 12.52 -17.83
C GLN A 22 -11.29 11.67 -19.06
N ALA A 23 -10.36 10.80 -19.47
CA ALA A 23 -10.55 9.90 -20.59
C ALA A 23 -11.69 8.89 -20.36
N THR A 24 -11.77 8.29 -19.17
CA THR A 24 -12.84 7.30 -18.87
C THR A 24 -14.22 7.93 -18.82
N ARG A 25 -14.36 9.19 -18.36
CA ARG A 25 -15.67 9.89 -18.36
C ARG A 25 -16.22 10.16 -19.76
N GLN A 26 -15.37 10.23 -20.77
CA GLN A 26 -15.77 10.43 -22.17
C GLN A 26 -16.28 9.14 -22.83
N LEU A 27 -16.06 7.98 -22.21
CA LEU A 27 -16.54 6.71 -22.73
C LEU A 27 -18.06 6.62 -22.58
N THR A 28 -18.77 6.52 -23.70
CA THR A 28 -20.21 6.26 -23.70
C THR A 28 -20.43 4.76 -23.62
N ALA A 29 -21.16 4.32 -22.59
CA ALA A 29 -21.48 2.91 -22.39
C ALA A 29 -22.88 2.80 -21.77
N PRO A 30 -23.71 1.83 -22.20
CA PRO A 30 -25.05 1.63 -21.65
C PRO A 30 -25.03 1.09 -20.21
N CYS A 31 -23.95 0.43 -19.82
CA CYS A 31 -23.71 -0.08 -18.47
C CYS A 31 -22.25 0.14 -18.08
N ARG A 32 -22.01 0.49 -16.81
CA ARG A 32 -20.66 0.70 -16.25
C ARG A 32 -20.55 -0.11 -14.97
N ILE A 33 -19.50 -0.94 -14.90
CA ILE A 33 -19.18 -1.77 -13.72
C ILE A 33 -17.77 -1.42 -13.27
N ALA A 34 -17.56 -1.39 -11.95
CA ALA A 34 -16.25 -1.21 -11.35
C ALA A 34 -15.93 -2.35 -10.37
N LEU A 35 -14.72 -2.91 -10.48
CA LEU A 35 -14.26 -4.04 -9.68
C LEU A 35 -13.08 -3.61 -8.80
N SER A 36 -13.29 -3.40 -7.50
CA SER A 36 -12.19 -3.06 -6.58
C SER A 36 -11.93 -4.17 -5.57
N GLY A 37 -10.66 -4.57 -5.45
CA GLY A 37 -10.20 -5.47 -4.38
C GLY A 37 -10.01 -4.78 -3.03
N THR A 38 -10.01 -3.44 -2.98
CA THR A 38 -9.92 -2.67 -1.73
C THR A 38 -11.24 -1.98 -1.42
N PRO A 39 -11.58 -1.75 -0.14
CA PRO A 39 -12.72 -0.93 0.21
C PRO A 39 -12.65 0.43 -0.50
N ILE A 40 -13.77 0.85 -1.10
CA ILE A 40 -13.90 2.15 -1.79
C ILE A 40 -13.84 3.31 -0.78
N GLU A 41 -13.76 3.01 0.52
CA GLU A 41 -13.93 3.93 1.66
C GLU A 41 -12.69 4.76 2.03
N ASN A 42 -11.58 4.68 1.30
CA ASN A 42 -10.32 5.33 1.71
C ASN A 42 -10.36 6.87 1.67
N SER A 43 -11.27 7.45 0.87
CA SER A 43 -11.54 8.89 0.86
C SER A 43 -12.96 9.15 0.34
N PRO A 44 -13.73 10.07 0.96
CA PRO A 44 -15.01 10.50 0.42
C PRO A 44 -14.94 11.06 -1.01
N ASP A 45 -13.80 11.64 -1.41
CA ASP A 45 -13.58 12.09 -2.80
C ASP A 45 -13.43 10.92 -3.78
N ASP A 46 -12.83 9.79 -3.35
CA ASP A 46 -12.70 8.59 -4.18
C ASP A 46 -14.08 7.96 -4.44
N VAL A 47 -14.92 7.91 -3.40
CA VAL A 47 -16.30 7.46 -3.50
C VAL A 47 -17.07 8.32 -4.51
N TYR A 48 -16.97 9.66 -4.40
CA TYR A 48 -17.58 10.55 -5.36
C TYR A 48 -17.09 10.29 -6.78
N ALA A 49 -15.77 10.16 -6.94
CA ALA A 49 -15.17 9.98 -8.25
C ALA A 49 -15.66 8.70 -8.95
N LEU A 50 -15.75 7.61 -8.20
CA LEU A 50 -16.25 6.34 -8.70
C LEU A 50 -17.74 6.41 -9.02
N MET A 51 -18.54 6.96 -8.12
CA MET A 51 -19.99 7.04 -8.29
C MET A 51 -20.40 7.96 -9.45
N ALA A 52 -19.70 9.09 -9.63
CA ALA A 52 -19.93 9.98 -10.76
C ALA A 52 -19.51 9.36 -12.11
N PHE A 53 -18.61 8.38 -12.09
CA PHE A 53 -18.29 7.58 -13.27
C PHE A 53 -19.35 6.50 -13.53
N LEU A 54 -19.73 5.72 -12.51
CA LEU A 54 -20.70 4.62 -12.66
C LEU A 54 -22.10 5.14 -13.00
N ASN A 55 -22.52 6.22 -12.33
CA ASN A 55 -23.88 6.76 -12.41
C ASN A 55 -23.82 8.26 -12.75
N PRO A 56 -23.56 8.64 -14.03
CA PRO A 56 -23.55 10.04 -14.43
C PRO A 56 -24.85 10.76 -14.08
N GLY A 57 -24.76 11.92 -13.44
CA GLY A 57 -25.91 12.74 -13.06
C GLY A 57 -26.55 12.40 -11.70
N LEU A 58 -26.36 11.19 -11.17
CA LEU A 58 -27.01 10.75 -9.93
C LEU A 58 -26.61 11.58 -8.70
N LEU A 59 -25.32 11.93 -8.58
CA LEU A 59 -24.80 12.68 -7.42
C LEU A 59 -24.85 14.20 -7.61
N GLY A 60 -25.38 14.67 -8.73
CA GLY A 60 -25.45 16.09 -9.06
C GLY A 60 -24.07 16.76 -9.14
N ILE A 61 -23.99 17.97 -8.60
CA ILE A 61 -22.82 18.85 -8.68
C ILE A 61 -21.78 18.44 -7.62
N PRO A 62 -20.49 18.23 -7.98
CA PRO A 62 -19.43 17.81 -7.06
C PRO A 62 -19.35 18.65 -5.77
N GLU A 63 -19.51 19.96 -5.92
CA GLU A 63 -19.44 20.94 -4.84
C GLU A 63 -20.53 20.70 -3.78
N HIS A 64 -21.71 20.23 -4.20
CA HIS A 64 -22.82 19.94 -3.31
C HIS A 64 -22.53 18.71 -2.46
N LEU A 65 -22.08 17.61 -3.08
CA LEU A 65 -21.70 16.41 -2.34
C LEU A 65 -20.53 16.69 -1.38
N ARG A 66 -19.56 17.50 -1.81
CA ARG A 66 -18.45 17.89 -0.94
C ARG A 66 -18.93 18.64 0.31
N ARG A 67 -19.85 19.59 0.15
CA ARG A 67 -20.39 20.34 1.29
C ARG A 67 -21.26 19.49 2.21
N GLN A 68 -22.02 18.54 1.66
CA GLN A 68 -22.99 17.76 2.45
C GLN A 68 -22.43 16.48 3.06
N LEU A 69 -21.41 15.87 2.45
CA LEU A 69 -20.83 14.61 2.90
C LEU A 69 -19.34 14.74 3.20
N VAL A 70 -18.52 15.21 2.25
CA VAL A 70 -17.06 15.18 2.41
C VAL A 70 -16.58 16.06 3.57
N ALA A 71 -16.93 17.35 3.59
CA ALA A 71 -16.48 18.28 4.63
C ALA A 71 -17.01 17.92 6.03
N PRO A 72 -18.29 17.49 6.20
CA PRO A 72 -18.76 16.97 7.48
C PRO A 72 -18.05 15.68 7.92
N ILE A 73 -17.78 14.72 7.01
CA ILE A 73 -17.05 13.48 7.34
C ILE A 73 -15.62 13.79 7.79
N GLN A 74 -14.94 14.73 7.13
CA GLN A 74 -13.60 15.20 7.54
C GLN A 74 -13.61 15.87 8.91
N ARG A 75 -14.76 16.39 9.35
CA ARG A 75 -15.00 16.92 10.70
C ARG A 75 -15.58 15.87 11.66
N HIS A 76 -15.50 14.59 11.29
CA HIS A 76 -15.97 13.45 12.09
C HIS A 76 -17.49 13.43 12.36
N ASP A 77 -18.31 13.98 11.45
CA ASP A 77 -19.77 13.87 11.54
C ASP A 77 -20.26 12.45 11.19
N ALA A 78 -20.68 11.71 12.23
CA ALA A 78 -21.21 10.36 12.11
C ALA A 78 -22.48 10.28 11.25
N LYS A 79 -23.34 11.31 11.23
CA LYS A 79 -24.58 11.31 10.42
C LYS A 79 -24.26 11.42 8.95
N ALA A 80 -23.29 12.25 8.58
CA ALA A 80 -22.81 12.36 7.21
C ALA A 80 -22.17 11.05 6.74
N HIS A 81 -21.38 10.39 7.60
CA HIS A 81 -20.82 9.08 7.32
C HIS A 81 -21.91 8.01 7.08
N GLN A 82 -22.93 7.96 7.93
CA GLN A 82 -24.03 7.01 7.78
C GLN A 82 -24.84 7.24 6.49
N ARG A 83 -25.05 8.51 6.09
CA ARG A 83 -25.69 8.85 4.81
C ARG A 83 -24.88 8.35 3.62
N LEU A 84 -23.56 8.53 3.65
CA LEU A 84 -22.67 8.01 2.61
C LEU A 84 -22.74 6.48 2.53
N GLN A 85 -22.71 5.80 3.67
CA GLN A 85 -22.82 4.33 3.74
C GLN A 85 -24.13 3.81 3.12
N ARG A 86 -25.28 4.43 3.46
CA ARG A 86 -26.59 4.06 2.87
C ARG A 86 -26.63 4.27 1.36
N LEU A 87 -26.00 5.34 0.87
CA LEU A 87 -25.90 5.57 -0.56
C LEU A 87 -25.06 4.48 -1.22
N LEU A 88 -23.91 4.13 -0.62
CA LEU A 88 -23.01 3.11 -1.14
C LEU A 88 -23.65 1.72 -1.19
N THR A 89 -24.47 1.34 -0.20
CA THR A 89 -25.12 0.01 -0.16
C THR A 89 -26.02 -0.28 -1.36
N LEU A 90 -26.49 0.74 -2.07
CA LEU A 90 -27.33 0.57 -3.26
C LEU A 90 -26.54 0.28 -4.55
N PHE A 91 -25.25 0.64 -4.58
CA PHE A 91 -24.42 0.57 -5.78
C PHE A 91 -23.16 -0.29 -5.61
N VAL A 92 -22.84 -0.68 -4.38
CA VAL A 92 -21.67 -1.49 -4.05
C VAL A 92 -22.10 -2.85 -3.56
N LEU A 93 -21.85 -3.87 -4.38
CA LEU A 93 -21.88 -5.26 -3.94
C LEU A 93 -20.52 -5.61 -3.34
N ARG A 94 -20.45 -5.76 -2.02
CA ARG A 94 -19.25 -6.19 -1.30
C ARG A 94 -19.48 -7.56 -0.67
N ARG A 95 -18.56 -8.46 -0.94
CA ARG A 95 -18.51 -9.83 -0.40
C ARG A 95 -17.14 -10.05 0.25
N ARG A 96 -17.11 -10.61 1.46
CA ARG A 96 -15.88 -10.93 2.19
C ARG A 96 -15.68 -12.44 2.22
N LYS A 97 -14.43 -12.90 2.23
CA LYS A 97 -14.11 -14.34 2.40
C LYS A 97 -14.67 -14.91 3.71
N SER A 98 -14.88 -14.06 4.71
CA SER A 98 -15.49 -14.41 6.00
C SER A 98 -17.03 -14.48 5.98
N ASP A 99 -17.68 -14.10 4.87
CA ASP A 99 -19.14 -14.16 4.81
C ASP A 99 -19.56 -15.65 4.69
N PRO A 100 -20.59 -16.10 5.44
CA PRO A 100 -20.90 -17.52 5.62
C PRO A 100 -21.09 -18.33 4.33
N ASP A 101 -21.61 -17.69 3.28
CA ASP A 101 -21.98 -18.34 2.02
C ASP A 101 -20.88 -18.33 0.95
N ILE A 102 -19.65 -17.89 1.27
CA ILE A 102 -18.63 -17.55 0.25
C ILE A 102 -17.47 -18.54 0.19
N ALA A 103 -16.91 -18.94 1.34
CA ALA A 103 -15.75 -19.84 1.37
C ALA A 103 -15.60 -20.51 2.74
N PRO A 104 -16.53 -21.40 3.14
CA PRO A 104 -16.51 -22.04 4.46
C PRO A 104 -15.30 -22.99 4.67
N GLU A 105 -14.61 -23.36 3.60
CA GLU A 105 -13.48 -24.30 3.59
C GLU A 105 -12.09 -23.65 3.75
N LEU A 106 -11.99 -22.31 3.67
CA LEU A 106 -10.70 -21.64 3.85
C LEU A 106 -10.35 -21.55 5.34
N PRO A 107 -9.14 -21.94 5.76
CA PRO A 107 -8.70 -21.73 7.13
C PRO A 107 -8.67 -20.22 7.45
N PRO A 108 -8.88 -19.85 8.72
CA PRO A 108 -8.82 -18.45 9.12
C PRO A 108 -7.41 -17.89 8.86
N LYS A 109 -7.35 -16.64 8.38
CA LYS A 109 -6.08 -15.92 8.29
C LYS A 109 -5.57 -15.62 9.70
N ILE A 110 -4.39 -16.12 10.03
CA ILE A 110 -3.70 -15.80 11.28
C ILE A 110 -2.81 -14.58 11.03
N GLU A 111 -2.93 -13.55 11.86
CA GLU A 111 -2.09 -12.35 11.82
C GLU A 111 -1.28 -12.26 13.11
N GLN A 112 0.03 -12.14 12.98
CA GLN A 112 0.95 -12.00 14.10
C GLN A 112 1.86 -10.79 13.87
N ILE A 113 2.05 -10.00 14.92
CA ILE A 113 2.91 -8.81 14.90
C ILE A 113 4.22 -9.16 15.59
N GLU A 114 5.30 -9.13 14.81
CA GLU A 114 6.65 -9.45 15.26
C GLU A 114 7.40 -8.18 15.65
N TYR A 115 7.65 -8.01 16.94
CA TYR A 115 8.39 -6.86 17.47
C TYR A 115 9.89 -7.12 17.34
N CYS A 116 10.57 -6.25 16.60
CA CYS A 116 12.01 -6.35 16.36
C CYS A 116 12.74 -5.23 17.10
N SER A 117 13.77 -5.57 17.86
CA SER A 117 14.66 -4.58 18.49
C SER A 117 15.63 -4.00 17.47
N LEU A 118 15.97 -2.72 17.59
CA LEU A 118 17.05 -2.14 16.79
C LEU A 118 18.39 -2.65 17.29
N THR A 119 19.30 -2.97 16.36
CA THR A 119 20.71 -3.22 16.71
C THR A 119 21.37 -1.93 17.21
N ARG A 120 22.54 -2.06 17.84
CA ARG A 120 23.32 -0.88 18.30
C ARG A 120 23.65 0.08 17.15
N GLU A 121 24.00 -0.46 15.99
CA GLU A 121 24.24 0.32 14.78
C GLU A 121 22.97 1.06 14.32
N GLN A 122 21.85 0.34 14.20
CA GLN A 122 20.56 0.94 13.83
C GLN A 122 20.13 2.02 14.82
N ALA A 123 20.25 1.78 16.13
CA ALA A 123 19.91 2.77 17.15
C ALA A 123 20.75 4.05 17.03
N SER A 124 22.04 3.91 16.69
CA SER A 124 22.94 5.03 16.52
C SER A 124 22.61 5.86 15.27
N LEU A 125 22.36 5.19 14.14
CA LEU A 125 21.90 5.82 12.90
C LEU A 125 20.52 6.48 13.07
N TYR A 126 19.59 5.77 13.70
CA TYR A 126 18.23 6.25 13.97
C TYR A 126 18.28 7.53 14.80
N ALA A 127 19.07 7.56 15.88
CA ALA A 127 19.22 8.75 16.71
C ALA A 127 19.83 9.94 15.94
N ALA A 128 20.77 9.70 15.03
CA ALA A 128 21.32 10.75 14.17
C ALA A 128 20.27 11.31 13.20
N ILE A 129 19.54 10.42 12.50
CA ILE A 129 18.48 10.82 11.57
C ILE A 129 17.35 11.56 12.31
N LEU A 130 17.03 11.16 13.53
CA LEU A 130 16.00 11.80 14.36
C LEU A 130 16.40 13.23 14.73
N ARG A 131 17.66 13.46 15.15
CA ARG A 131 18.16 14.83 15.40
C ARG A 131 18.08 15.69 14.14
N ASP A 132 18.42 15.14 12.98
CA ASP A 132 18.32 15.84 11.70
C ASP A 132 16.86 16.15 11.31
N LEU A 133 15.92 15.26 11.66
CA LEU A 133 14.50 15.49 11.48
C LEU A 133 14.02 16.63 12.37
N GLU A 134 14.41 16.65 13.64
CA GLU A 134 14.07 17.73 14.59
C GLU A 134 14.62 19.08 14.12
N ALA A 135 15.87 19.11 13.67
CA ALA A 135 16.48 20.31 13.10
C ALA A 135 15.72 20.84 11.86
N SER A 136 15.08 19.95 11.10
CA SER A 136 14.30 20.35 9.91
C SER A 136 13.07 21.20 10.26
N PHE A 137 12.58 21.17 11.50
CA PHE A 137 11.44 22.01 11.93
C PHE A 137 11.78 23.50 11.96
N ALA A 138 13.05 23.85 12.15
CA ALA A 138 13.53 25.22 12.11
C ALA A 138 13.63 25.78 10.68
N LEU A 139 13.49 24.95 9.65
CA LEU A 139 13.60 25.38 8.27
C LEU A 139 12.39 26.24 7.83
N PRO A 140 12.58 27.12 6.85
CA PRO A 140 11.51 27.81 6.13
C PRO A 140 10.47 26.82 5.57
N SER A 141 9.22 27.28 5.46
CA SER A 141 8.04 26.45 5.15
C SER A 141 8.17 25.66 3.83
N ASP A 142 8.78 26.28 2.81
CA ASP A 142 9.03 25.71 1.48
C ASP A 142 10.01 24.53 1.52
N GLN A 143 10.98 24.54 2.43
CA GLN A 143 12.00 23.49 2.54
C GLN A 143 11.69 22.45 3.63
N ARG A 144 10.91 22.84 4.64
CA ARG A 144 10.58 22.02 5.81
C ARG A 144 9.95 20.69 5.42
N ASN A 145 8.88 20.71 4.62
CA ASN A 145 8.13 19.49 4.29
C ASN A 145 9.00 18.49 3.52
N THR A 146 9.73 18.96 2.51
CA THR A 146 10.65 18.13 1.73
C THR A 146 11.74 17.52 2.61
N ALA A 147 12.32 18.33 3.50
CA ALA A 147 13.35 17.85 4.41
C ALA A 147 12.80 16.80 5.38
N MET A 148 11.63 17.04 5.98
CA MET A 148 10.96 16.12 6.88
C MET A 148 10.64 14.78 6.23
N PHE A 149 9.98 14.79 5.06
CA PHE A 149 9.62 13.56 4.35
C PHE A 149 10.85 12.72 4.01
N ARG A 150 11.96 13.36 3.62
CA ARG A 150 13.23 12.65 3.37
C ARG A 150 13.76 11.96 4.63
N ARG A 151 13.75 12.63 5.80
CA ARG A 151 14.24 12.02 7.05
C ARG A 151 13.31 10.94 7.56
N LEU A 152 11.99 11.11 7.43
CA LEU A 152 11.02 10.05 7.73
C LEU A 152 11.25 8.80 6.86
N HIS A 153 11.60 8.99 5.59
CA HIS A 153 11.97 7.89 4.70
C HIS A 153 13.25 7.20 5.17
N TRP A 154 14.28 7.96 5.55
CA TRP A 154 15.52 7.42 6.10
C TRP A 154 15.33 6.67 7.42
N LEU A 155 14.46 7.14 8.33
CA LEU A 155 14.11 6.41 9.55
C LEU A 155 13.51 5.04 9.22
N LYS A 156 12.58 4.97 8.27
CA LYS A 156 12.00 3.71 7.80
C LYS A 156 13.05 2.78 7.18
N GLN A 157 13.96 3.32 6.36
CA GLN A 157 15.04 2.53 5.75
C GLN A 157 16.02 2.00 6.79
N CYS A 158 16.40 2.82 7.76
CA CYS A 158 17.25 2.44 8.89
C CYS A 158 16.65 1.27 9.69
N CYS A 159 15.35 1.31 9.97
CA CYS A 159 14.63 0.21 10.64
C CYS A 159 14.57 -1.06 9.78
N ASN A 160 14.57 -0.95 8.45
CA ASN A 160 14.67 -2.12 7.57
C ASN A 160 16.09 -2.71 7.63
N HIS A 161 17.11 -1.89 7.36
CA HIS A 161 18.52 -2.29 7.40
C HIS A 161 19.47 -1.07 7.32
N PRO A 162 20.61 -1.04 8.04
CA PRO A 162 21.64 0.00 7.85
C PRO A 162 22.11 0.18 6.40
N ALA A 163 22.49 -0.91 5.72
CA ALA A 163 22.88 -0.88 4.30
C ALA A 163 21.82 -0.29 3.36
N HIS A 164 20.53 -0.34 3.72
CA HIS A 164 19.46 0.25 2.91
C HIS A 164 19.42 1.78 3.02
N VAL A 165 19.66 2.33 4.20
CA VAL A 165 19.74 3.80 4.36
C VAL A 165 21.10 4.35 3.93
N LEU A 166 22.18 3.58 4.09
CA LEU A 166 23.54 3.98 3.70
C LEU A 166 23.80 3.80 2.21
N GLY A 167 23.13 2.86 1.54
CA GLY A 167 23.33 2.56 0.12
C GLY A 167 24.73 2.02 -0.19
N ASP A 168 25.38 1.37 0.76
CA ASP A 168 26.80 1.00 0.70
C ASP A 168 27.05 -0.47 0.30
N HIS A 169 25.97 -1.24 0.06
CA HIS A 169 26.01 -2.68 -0.25
C HIS A 169 26.85 -3.52 0.72
N SER A 170 27.00 -3.03 1.96
CA SER A 170 27.73 -3.72 3.00
C SER A 170 27.01 -5.00 3.43
N ALA A 171 27.76 -5.95 4.01
CA ALA A 171 27.22 -7.23 4.46
C ALA A 171 25.99 -7.06 5.37
N LEU A 172 24.94 -7.85 5.13
CA LEU A 172 23.67 -7.77 5.86
C LEU A 172 23.61 -8.48 7.22
N PRO A 173 24.24 -9.66 7.42
CA PRO A 173 24.06 -10.42 8.65
C PRO A 173 24.33 -9.62 9.93
N ARG A 174 23.51 -9.83 10.96
CA ARG A 174 23.68 -9.30 12.34
C ARG A 174 23.67 -7.78 12.50
N ARG A 175 23.12 -7.05 11.52
CA ARG A 175 23.05 -5.58 11.53
C ARG A 175 21.64 -5.02 11.61
N SER A 176 20.63 -5.86 11.42
CA SER A 176 19.22 -5.47 11.52
C SER A 176 18.41 -6.50 12.30
N GLY A 177 17.74 -6.08 13.38
CA GLY A 177 16.87 -6.98 14.13
C GLY A 177 15.68 -7.46 13.30
N LYS A 178 15.22 -6.67 12.32
CA LYS A 178 14.16 -7.07 11.39
C LYS A 178 14.66 -8.10 10.35
N LEU A 179 15.96 -8.13 10.06
CA LEU A 179 16.53 -9.17 9.21
C LEU A 179 16.69 -10.46 10.03
N GLU A 180 17.28 -10.39 11.22
CA GLU A 180 17.45 -11.53 12.13
C GLU A 180 16.11 -12.24 12.40
N ARG A 181 15.09 -11.49 12.85
CA ARG A 181 13.78 -12.08 13.11
C ARG A 181 13.12 -12.67 11.87
N ARG A 182 13.37 -12.09 10.69
CA ARG A 182 12.85 -12.64 9.44
C ARG A 182 13.53 -13.94 9.07
N GLU A 183 14.84 -14.04 9.26
CA GLU A 183 15.58 -15.28 9.02
C GLU A 183 15.04 -16.41 9.90
N GLU A 184 14.74 -16.14 11.17
CA GLU A 184 14.11 -17.13 12.06
C GLU A 184 12.75 -17.59 11.51
N ILE A 185 11.85 -16.65 11.18
CA ILE A 185 10.51 -16.97 10.64
C ILE A 185 10.59 -17.76 9.33
N VAL A 186 11.52 -17.37 8.44
CA VAL A 186 11.72 -18.07 7.16
C VAL A 186 12.32 -19.46 7.39
N ALA A 187 13.26 -19.60 8.32
CA ALA A 187 13.85 -20.89 8.66
C ALA A 187 12.78 -21.87 9.18
N ASP A 188 11.93 -21.42 10.10
CA ASP A 188 10.85 -22.22 10.66
C ASP A 188 9.86 -22.65 9.56
N ALA A 189 9.43 -21.71 8.73
CA ALA A 189 8.51 -22.00 7.62
C ALA A 189 9.10 -22.98 6.61
N LEU A 190 10.37 -22.84 6.24
CA LEU A 190 11.06 -23.76 5.32
C LEU A 190 11.24 -25.15 5.95
N ALA A 191 11.53 -25.24 7.25
CA ALA A 191 11.63 -26.51 7.97
C ALA A 191 10.28 -27.27 7.99
N GLU A 192 9.16 -26.55 7.95
CA GLU A 192 7.81 -27.11 7.80
C GLU A 192 7.41 -27.38 6.34
N GLY A 193 8.30 -27.14 5.36
CA GLY A 193 8.01 -27.30 3.94
C GLY A 193 7.05 -26.25 3.36
N GLN A 194 6.89 -25.11 4.04
CA GLN A 194 6.03 -24.01 3.62
C GLN A 194 6.72 -23.08 2.61
N ARG A 195 5.92 -22.25 1.94
CA ARG A 195 6.40 -21.20 1.03
C ARG A 195 6.19 -19.83 1.64
N CYS A 196 7.21 -18.99 1.55
CA CYS A 196 7.19 -17.63 2.10
C CYS A 196 6.99 -16.58 1.00
N LEU A 197 6.15 -15.58 1.28
CA LEU A 197 6.01 -14.38 0.44
C LEU A 197 6.35 -13.14 1.27
N ILE A 198 7.42 -12.46 0.88
CA ILE A 198 7.98 -11.33 1.63
C ILE A 198 7.67 -10.03 0.87
N PHE A 199 7.00 -9.10 1.55
CA PHE A 199 6.69 -7.78 1.00
C PHE A 199 7.58 -6.68 1.60
N SER A 200 7.94 -5.73 0.75
CA SER A 200 8.61 -4.48 1.15
C SER A 200 8.03 -3.32 0.34
N GLN A 201 7.91 -2.15 0.95
CA GLN A 201 7.58 -0.92 0.23
C GLN A 201 8.73 -0.44 -0.67
N TYR A 202 9.93 -0.96 -0.46
CA TYR A 202 11.18 -0.53 -1.11
C TYR A 202 11.72 -1.65 -1.96
N ALA A 203 11.84 -1.42 -3.28
CA ALA A 203 12.40 -2.39 -4.21
C ALA A 203 13.88 -2.63 -3.91
N GLU A 204 14.63 -1.60 -3.55
CA GLU A 204 16.05 -1.68 -3.17
C GLU A 204 16.25 -2.65 -2.00
N MET A 205 15.32 -2.69 -1.05
CA MET A 205 15.38 -3.65 0.05
C MET A 205 15.15 -5.08 -0.44
N LEU A 206 14.24 -5.31 -1.40
CA LEU A 206 14.04 -6.66 -1.96
C LEU A 206 15.31 -7.14 -2.68
N HIS A 207 15.96 -6.25 -3.44
CA HIS A 207 17.21 -6.54 -4.14
C HIS A 207 18.39 -6.78 -3.20
N LEU A 208 18.42 -6.14 -2.02
CA LEU A 208 19.38 -6.47 -0.97
C LEU A 208 19.09 -7.86 -0.37
N LEU A 209 17.82 -8.20 -0.15
CA LEU A 209 17.44 -9.45 0.50
C LEU A 209 17.59 -10.67 -0.37
N GLN A 210 17.32 -10.56 -1.67
CA GLN A 210 17.32 -11.70 -2.59
C GLN A 210 18.62 -12.51 -2.53
N PRO A 211 19.81 -11.95 -2.83
CA PRO A 211 21.04 -12.72 -2.80
C PRO A 211 21.37 -13.22 -1.39
N HIS A 212 21.05 -12.45 -0.36
CA HIS A 212 21.29 -12.82 1.03
C HIS A 212 20.45 -14.02 1.48
N LEU A 213 19.15 -14.03 1.17
CA LEU A 213 18.26 -15.14 1.51
C LEU A 213 18.59 -16.38 0.68
N ALA A 214 18.95 -16.21 -0.60
CA ALA A 214 19.36 -17.32 -1.45
C ALA A 214 20.63 -17.99 -0.91
N ASP A 215 21.66 -17.22 -0.55
CA ASP A 215 22.88 -17.73 0.06
C ASP A 215 22.63 -18.38 1.43
N ARG A 216 21.83 -17.72 2.28
CA ARG A 216 21.54 -18.18 3.64
C ARG A 216 20.81 -19.51 3.70
N PHE A 217 19.83 -19.71 2.81
CA PHE A 217 18.97 -20.89 2.82
C PHE A 217 19.32 -21.91 1.74
N GLY A 218 20.19 -21.57 0.78
CA GLY A 218 20.51 -22.44 -0.35
C GLY A 218 19.34 -22.64 -1.31
N GLU A 219 18.39 -21.71 -1.32
CA GLU A 219 17.14 -21.78 -2.08
C GLU A 219 17.09 -20.71 -3.17
N GLU A 220 16.36 -20.97 -4.24
CA GLU A 220 16.10 -19.96 -5.26
C GLU A 220 15.08 -18.92 -4.75
N VAL A 221 15.46 -17.64 -4.79
CA VAL A 221 14.61 -16.53 -4.34
C VAL A 221 14.26 -15.64 -5.51
N PHE A 222 12.97 -15.57 -5.83
CA PHE A 222 12.43 -14.71 -6.88
C PHE A 222 12.06 -13.32 -6.33
N VAL A 223 12.28 -12.28 -7.15
CA VAL A 223 11.89 -10.90 -6.83
C VAL A 223 10.98 -10.36 -7.93
N LEU A 224 9.84 -9.82 -7.50
CA LEU A 224 8.91 -9.08 -8.34
C LEU A 224 8.82 -7.63 -7.87
N ASP A 225 9.05 -6.69 -8.77
CA ASP A 225 8.91 -5.25 -8.49
C ASP A 225 8.21 -4.49 -9.64
N GLY A 226 8.09 -3.17 -9.47
CA GLY A 226 7.43 -2.29 -10.44
C GLY A 226 8.10 -2.24 -11.81
N ASN A 227 9.38 -2.63 -11.90
CA ASN A 227 10.18 -2.63 -13.12
C ASN A 227 10.24 -4.00 -13.80
N THR A 228 9.80 -5.09 -13.14
CA THR A 228 9.68 -6.40 -13.77
C THR A 228 8.72 -6.32 -14.98
N PRO A 229 9.16 -6.64 -16.22
CA PRO A 229 8.28 -6.64 -17.39
C PRO A 229 7.13 -7.64 -17.25
N GLU A 230 5.96 -7.33 -17.83
CA GLU A 230 4.75 -8.19 -17.75
C GLU A 230 5.00 -9.67 -18.07
N PRO A 231 5.72 -10.06 -19.15
CA PRO A 231 5.95 -11.47 -19.43
C PRO A 231 6.68 -12.19 -18.30
N ARG A 232 7.65 -11.53 -17.65
CA ARG A 232 8.42 -12.07 -16.53
C ARG A 232 7.69 -12.03 -15.19
N ARG A 233 6.50 -11.43 -15.12
CA ARG A 233 5.68 -11.44 -13.91
C ARG A 233 4.79 -12.68 -13.83
N ASP A 234 4.44 -13.23 -15.00
CA ASP A 234 3.53 -14.37 -15.13
C ASP A 234 4.28 -15.71 -15.23
N ASP A 235 5.60 -15.66 -15.52
CA ASP A 235 6.54 -16.79 -15.49
C ASP A 235 6.97 -17.15 -14.05
#